data_AF-A0AAP9GD70-F1
#
_entry.id   AF-A0AAP9GD70-F1
#
_cell.length_a   1.000
_cell.length_b   1.000
_cell.length_c   1.000
_cell.angle_alpha   90.00
_cell.angle_beta   90.00
_cell.angle_gamma   90.00
#
_symmetry.space_group_name_H-M   'P 1'
#
loop_
_entity.id
_entity.type
_entity.pdbx_description
1 polymer ?
#
loop_
_entity_poly.entity_id
_entity_poly.type
_entity_poly.pdbx_seq_one_letter_code
_entity_poly.pdbx_strand_id
1 'polypeptide(L)'
;MSVWEGVNFTHRFSELPSAFFTYVTPQLLDNTRWVVWNGEFAQQFGLPATENEELLNVFAGQKEFAPFAPLAMKYAGHQFGVYNPDLGDGRGLLLAEMQHQDGTWFDIHLKGAGLTPYSRMGDGRAVLRSTIREYLCSEAMAGLGIPTTRALGMMDSDTPVYREKMEYGALLIRVAETHIRFGHFEHFFYTNQLAEQKLLADKVIEWHFPECSHAEKPYAAMFESVVEKTAEMIAYWQAYGFAHGVMNTDNMSILGQTFDYGPFGFLDDYDPNYICNHSDYQGRYAFEQQPRIALWNLSALAHSLSPLVQREDLEAALGKFEVRLSQKFSELMRAKLGLHTKVDEDGRLFEAMFELLNQNKADYTRFFRELSNLDVKSPQAVIDLFIDREAASAWVDLYLARCELEVDDHGERVSAQTRCEKMRRTNPKYILRNYLAQLAIDKAEEGNFSEVNRLAELLKRPYDEQPEFDDYAKLPPEWGKKMEISCSS
;
A
#
# COMPACT_ATOMS: atom_id res chain seq x y z
N MET A 1 29.38 -2.94 20.91
CA MET A 1 28.73 -1.89 20.12
C MET A 1 27.24 -2.10 20.27
N SER A 2 26.49 -1.07 20.65
CA SER A 2 25.04 -1.20 20.87
C SER A 2 24.37 -1.51 19.54
N VAL A 3 23.25 -2.27 19.54
CA VAL A 3 22.50 -2.56 18.31
C VAL A 3 21.88 -1.30 17.67
N TRP A 4 21.89 -0.18 18.41
CA TRP A 4 21.43 1.14 18.00
C TRP A 4 22.57 2.06 17.52
N GLU A 5 23.82 1.58 17.56
CA GLU A 5 24.98 2.36 17.16
C GLU A 5 24.93 2.64 15.65
N GLY A 6 24.75 3.91 15.28
CA GLY A 6 24.57 4.34 13.89
C GLY A 6 23.13 4.67 13.50
N VAL A 7 22.16 4.48 14.39
CA VAL A 7 20.76 4.90 14.17
C VAL A 7 20.58 6.33 14.69
N ASN A 8 20.14 7.22 13.80
CA ASN A 8 19.79 8.60 14.17
C ASN A 8 18.29 8.69 14.43
N PHE A 9 17.90 9.21 15.59
CA PHE A 9 16.50 9.43 15.97
C PHE A 9 16.14 10.91 16.02
N THR A 10 14.87 11.22 15.73
CA THR A 10 14.25 12.52 15.97
C THR A 10 12.81 12.33 16.47
N HIS A 11 12.19 13.42 16.93
CA HIS A 11 10.84 13.42 17.50
C HIS A 11 10.02 14.63 17.02
N ARG A 12 10.14 14.99 15.74
CA ARG A 12 9.52 16.17 15.11
C ARG A 12 8.02 16.24 15.38
N PHE A 13 7.31 15.11 15.29
CA PHE A 13 5.86 15.11 15.57
C PHE A 13 5.54 15.35 17.05
N SER A 14 6.37 14.85 17.97
CA SER A 14 6.17 15.04 19.41
C SER A 14 6.41 16.47 19.90
N GLU A 15 7.08 17.29 19.08
CA GLU A 15 7.29 18.72 19.35
C GLU A 15 6.04 19.56 19.02
N LEU A 16 5.04 18.98 18.37
CA LEU A 16 3.76 19.64 18.13
C LEU A 16 2.96 19.83 19.43
N PRO A 17 2.02 20.78 19.47
CA PRO A 17 1.14 20.96 20.62
C PRO A 17 0.39 19.67 20.99
N SER A 18 0.01 19.52 22.26
CA SER A 18 -0.75 18.35 22.75
C SER A 18 -2.11 18.14 22.08
N ALA A 19 -2.59 19.09 21.29
CA ALA A 19 -3.79 18.90 20.46
C ALA A 19 -3.61 17.82 19.36
N PHE A 20 -2.36 17.51 18.99
CA PHE A 20 -2.03 16.56 17.92
C PHE A 20 -1.95 15.11 18.38
N PHE A 21 -1.71 14.88 19.69
CA PHE A 21 -1.44 13.55 20.20
C PHE A 21 -1.65 13.45 21.71
N THR A 22 -1.63 12.22 22.21
CA THR A 22 -1.47 11.94 23.65
C THR A 22 -0.29 11.01 23.85
N TYR A 23 0.61 11.29 24.79
CA TYR A 23 1.65 10.34 25.20
C TYR A 23 1.02 9.12 25.86
N VAL A 24 1.43 7.92 25.45
CA VAL A 24 0.87 6.66 25.94
C VAL A 24 2.00 5.65 26.08
N THR A 25 2.11 5.03 27.25
CA THR A 25 3.04 3.92 27.45
C THR A 25 2.49 2.65 26.78
N PRO A 26 3.27 1.94 25.95
CA PRO A 26 2.86 0.66 25.39
C PRO A 26 2.46 -0.34 26.49
N GLN A 27 1.40 -1.12 26.25
CA GLN A 27 0.98 -2.20 27.12
C GLN A 27 1.63 -3.50 26.64
N LEU A 28 2.35 -4.19 27.53
CA LEU A 28 3.06 -5.42 27.19
C LEU A 28 2.12 -6.53 26.73
N LEU A 29 2.68 -7.45 25.94
CA LEU A 29 2.11 -8.76 25.67
C LEU A 29 2.95 -9.83 26.38
N ASP A 30 2.35 -10.98 26.63
CA ASP A 30 2.95 -12.11 27.34
C ASP A 30 3.84 -12.91 26.39
N ASN A 31 5.07 -13.21 26.81
CA ASN A 31 6.00 -14.09 26.09
C ASN A 31 6.17 -13.71 24.60
N THR A 32 6.43 -12.43 24.33
CA THR A 32 6.60 -11.90 22.97
C THR A 32 7.80 -12.54 22.27
N ARG A 33 7.67 -12.94 21.00
CA ARG A 33 8.77 -13.49 20.20
C ARG A 33 8.75 -12.93 18.78
N TRP A 34 9.91 -12.92 18.13
CA TRP A 34 9.99 -12.54 16.71
C TRP A 34 9.30 -13.58 15.82
N VAL A 35 8.52 -13.10 14.87
CA VAL A 35 8.02 -13.92 13.75
C VAL A 35 8.85 -13.69 12.50
N VAL A 36 9.12 -12.41 12.20
CA VAL A 36 9.91 -12.00 11.03
C VAL A 36 10.57 -10.65 11.30
N TRP A 37 11.78 -10.48 10.76
CA TRP A 37 12.56 -9.25 10.76
C TRP A 37 13.04 -8.92 9.35
N ASN A 38 12.82 -7.68 8.92
CA ASN A 38 13.20 -7.21 7.60
C ASN A 38 14.64 -6.69 7.62
N GLY A 39 15.61 -7.62 7.65
CA GLY A 39 17.02 -7.31 7.81
C GLY A 39 17.60 -6.34 6.77
N GLU A 40 17.26 -6.53 5.50
CA GLU A 40 17.75 -5.66 4.41
C GLU A 40 17.21 -4.23 4.53
N PHE A 41 15.95 -4.08 4.91
CA PHE A 41 15.35 -2.77 5.17
C PHE A 41 15.91 -2.14 6.45
N ALA A 42 16.10 -2.93 7.51
CA ALA A 42 16.69 -2.48 8.78
C ALA A 42 18.09 -1.86 8.58
N GLN A 43 18.93 -2.50 7.75
CA GLN A 43 20.27 -1.99 7.45
C GLN A 43 20.25 -0.57 6.86
N GLN A 44 19.20 -0.19 6.14
CA GLN A 44 19.04 1.15 5.56
C GLN A 44 18.86 2.26 6.62
N PHE A 45 18.67 1.89 7.90
CA PHE A 45 18.58 2.80 9.04
C PHE A 45 19.74 2.61 10.04
N GLY A 46 20.73 1.78 9.70
CA GLY A 46 21.84 1.44 10.60
C GLY A 46 21.50 0.36 11.64
N LEU A 47 20.33 -0.27 11.54
CA LEU A 47 19.96 -1.42 12.39
C LEU A 47 20.61 -2.72 11.89
N PRO A 48 20.76 -3.74 12.75
CA PRO A 48 21.37 -5.01 12.35
C PRO A 48 20.48 -5.80 11.37
N ALA A 49 21.13 -6.57 10.50
CA ALA A 49 20.46 -7.42 9.52
C ALA A 49 19.67 -8.57 10.16
N THR A 50 20.04 -8.98 11.37
CA THR A 50 19.37 -10.05 12.13
C THR A 50 18.77 -9.46 13.39
N GLU A 51 17.57 -9.92 13.72
CA GLU A 51 16.93 -9.64 14.98
C GLU A 51 17.74 -10.14 16.17
N ASN A 52 17.50 -9.53 17.34
CA ASN A 52 18.08 -9.97 18.59
C ASN A 52 17.17 -9.60 19.77
N GLU A 53 17.56 -10.07 20.96
CA GLU A 53 16.80 -9.87 22.19
C GLU A 53 16.74 -8.40 22.64
N GLU A 54 17.77 -7.59 22.37
CA GLU A 54 17.75 -6.16 22.70
C GLU A 54 16.70 -5.43 21.86
N LEU A 55 16.64 -5.67 20.55
CA LEU A 55 15.61 -5.13 19.66
C LEU A 55 14.21 -5.59 20.08
N LEU A 56 14.05 -6.88 20.37
CA LEU A 56 12.77 -7.45 20.82
C LEU A 56 12.25 -6.70 22.04
N ASN A 57 13.08 -6.59 23.07
CA ASN A 57 12.69 -6.02 24.35
C ASN A 57 12.33 -4.53 24.23
N VAL A 58 13.03 -3.78 23.37
CA VAL A 58 12.72 -2.36 23.13
C VAL A 58 11.44 -2.19 22.32
N PHE A 59 11.30 -2.87 21.17
CA PHE A 59 10.13 -2.73 20.31
C PHE A 59 8.85 -3.33 20.92
N ALA A 60 8.96 -4.38 21.75
CA ALA A 60 7.83 -4.95 22.49
C ALA A 60 7.44 -4.10 23.73
N GLY A 61 8.17 -3.02 24.02
CA GLY A 61 7.96 -2.16 25.18
C GLY A 61 8.46 -2.74 26.51
N GLN A 62 9.11 -3.91 26.51
CA GLN A 62 9.59 -4.60 27.72
C GLN A 62 10.79 -3.90 28.38
N LYS A 63 11.53 -3.09 27.61
CA LYS A 63 12.66 -2.30 28.09
C LYS A 63 12.50 -0.86 27.64
N GLU A 64 12.61 0.08 28.58
CA GLU A 64 12.66 1.49 28.26
C GLU A 64 13.87 1.82 27.38
N PHE A 65 13.65 2.67 26.39
CA PHE A 65 14.67 3.13 25.47
C PHE A 65 14.52 4.64 25.32
N ALA A 66 15.52 5.40 25.77
CA ALA A 66 15.41 6.86 25.91
C ALA A 66 15.02 7.59 24.61
N PRO A 67 15.44 7.16 23.40
CA PRO A 67 14.95 7.74 22.15
C PRO A 67 13.48 7.46 21.82
N PHE A 68 12.78 6.55 22.51
CA PHE A 68 11.36 6.33 22.24
C PHE A 68 10.52 7.20 23.18
N ALA A 69 9.65 8.02 22.60
CA ALA A 69 8.68 8.87 23.28
C ALA A 69 7.26 8.54 22.76
N PRO A 70 6.71 7.37 23.13
CA PRO A 70 5.55 6.81 22.45
C PRO A 70 4.31 7.69 22.59
N LEU A 71 3.66 7.98 21.47
CA LEU A 71 2.45 8.80 21.41
C LEU A 71 1.41 8.19 20.49
N ALA A 72 0.15 8.44 20.80
CA ALA A 72 -0.98 8.14 19.93
C ALA A 72 -1.41 9.44 19.21
N MET A 73 -1.44 9.43 17.88
CA MET A 73 -1.86 10.61 17.10
C MET A 73 -3.38 10.78 17.13
N LYS A 74 -3.87 12.02 17.18
CA LYS A 74 -5.30 12.36 17.05
C LYS A 74 -5.64 12.72 15.61
N TYR A 75 -6.68 12.09 15.08
CA TYR A 75 -7.29 12.42 13.79
C TYR A 75 -8.80 12.12 13.81
N ALA A 76 -9.47 12.48 12.73
CA ALA A 76 -10.86 12.16 12.41
C ALA A 76 -10.91 11.58 10.99
N GLY A 77 -12.09 11.39 10.41
CA GLY A 77 -12.18 10.98 9.01
C GLY A 77 -13.59 10.59 8.59
N HIS A 78 -13.83 10.56 7.29
CA HIS A 78 -15.06 10.04 6.70
C HIS A 78 -14.95 8.53 6.52
N GLN A 79 -15.71 7.78 7.32
CA GLN A 79 -15.83 6.34 7.21
C GLN A 79 -17.03 5.99 6.34
N PHE A 80 -16.80 5.31 5.21
CA PHE A 80 -17.83 5.00 4.22
C PHE A 80 -18.65 6.23 3.76
N GLY A 81 -18.01 7.41 3.71
CA GLY A 81 -18.63 8.67 3.30
C GLY A 81 -19.32 9.45 4.42
N VAL A 82 -19.31 8.95 5.67
CA VAL A 82 -19.89 9.63 6.83
C VAL A 82 -18.77 10.10 7.76
N TYR A 83 -18.79 11.38 8.12
CA TYR A 83 -17.78 11.95 9.02
C TYR A 83 -17.86 11.33 10.43
N ASN A 84 -16.71 10.92 10.96
CA ASN A 84 -16.53 10.42 12.30
C ASN A 84 -15.47 11.29 13.03
N PRO A 85 -15.87 12.10 14.03
CA PRO A 85 -14.94 12.94 14.80
C PRO A 85 -14.05 12.15 15.77
N ASP A 86 -14.44 10.93 16.11
CA ASP A 86 -13.90 10.17 17.23
C ASP A 86 -12.95 9.06 16.76
N LEU A 87 -11.94 9.43 15.97
CA LEU A 87 -10.83 8.56 15.59
C LEU A 87 -9.51 8.97 16.27
N GLY A 88 -8.41 8.46 15.77
CA GLY A 88 -7.07 8.57 16.34
C GLY A 88 -6.40 7.20 16.35
N ASP A 89 -5.14 7.17 16.76
CA ASP A 89 -4.40 5.91 16.91
C ASP A 89 -4.96 5.08 18.06
N GLY A 90 -5.97 4.26 17.76
CA GLY A 90 -6.71 3.49 18.76
C GLY A 90 -6.04 2.18 19.19
N ARG A 91 -4.98 1.75 18.51
CA ARG A 91 -4.25 0.51 18.82
C ARG A 91 -2.79 0.54 18.41
N GLY A 92 -2.22 1.72 18.19
CA GLY A 92 -0.83 1.84 17.80
C GLY A 92 -0.22 3.13 18.32
N LEU A 93 1.10 3.20 18.29
CA LEU A 93 1.86 4.31 18.85
C LEU A 93 3.00 4.68 17.91
N LEU A 94 3.17 5.97 17.62
CA LEU A 94 4.40 6.50 17.06
C LEU A 94 5.45 6.46 18.17
N LEU A 95 6.49 5.65 18.00
CA LEU A 95 7.55 5.47 19.01
C LEU A 95 8.61 6.57 18.90
N ALA A 96 9.07 6.84 17.68
CA ALA A 96 10.07 7.82 17.31
C ALA A 96 10.10 7.97 15.79
N GLU A 97 10.99 8.80 15.28
CA GLU A 97 11.36 8.86 13.87
C GLU A 97 12.84 8.47 13.74
N MET A 98 13.19 7.71 12.71
CA MET A 98 14.57 7.30 12.41
C MET A 98 15.00 7.75 11.01
N GLN A 99 16.29 8.06 10.87
CA GLN A 99 16.84 8.55 9.61
C GLN A 99 17.26 7.38 8.72
N HIS A 100 16.76 7.37 7.49
CA HIS A 100 17.25 6.52 6.41
C HIS A 100 18.63 7.00 5.94
N GLN A 101 19.43 6.11 5.36
CA GLN A 101 20.79 6.41 4.88
C GLN A 101 20.86 7.54 3.83
N ASP A 102 19.77 7.81 3.09
CA ASP A 102 19.71 8.95 2.15
C ASP A 102 19.36 10.29 2.83
N GLY A 103 19.14 10.28 4.15
CA GLY A 103 18.82 11.45 4.95
C GLY A 103 17.34 11.66 5.23
N THR A 104 16.44 10.92 4.56
CA THR A 104 14.99 10.99 4.74
C THR A 104 14.58 10.45 6.12
N TRP A 105 13.60 11.09 6.76
CA TRP A 105 13.09 10.66 8.06
C TRP A 105 11.87 9.76 7.91
N PHE A 106 11.83 8.68 8.70
CA PHE A 106 10.71 7.75 8.74
C PHE A 106 10.20 7.58 10.17
N ASP A 107 8.89 7.68 10.33
CA ASP A 107 8.16 7.28 11.53
C ASP A 107 8.36 5.79 11.83
N ILE A 108 8.52 5.45 13.11
CA ILE A 108 8.44 4.10 13.65
C ILE A 108 7.12 3.98 14.41
N HIS A 109 6.16 3.23 13.87
CA HIS A 109 4.84 3.04 14.46
C HIS A 109 4.63 1.60 14.90
N LEU A 110 4.31 1.39 16.18
CA LEU A 110 4.03 0.07 16.73
C LEU A 110 2.52 -0.17 16.76
N LYS A 111 2.03 -1.04 15.88
CA LYS A 111 0.64 -1.48 15.86
C LYS A 111 0.44 -2.66 16.81
N GLY A 112 -0.68 -2.69 17.53
CA GLY A 112 -0.99 -3.65 18.60
C GLY A 112 -0.48 -3.24 19.99
N ALA A 113 0.02 -2.01 20.13
CA ALA A 113 0.72 -1.52 21.32
C ALA A 113 -0.16 -1.37 22.58
N GLY A 114 -1.48 -1.60 22.50
CA GLY A 114 -2.40 -1.50 23.61
C GLY A 114 -3.40 -0.35 23.48
N LEU A 115 -4.18 -0.18 24.54
CA LEU A 115 -5.21 0.85 24.64
C LEU A 115 -4.61 2.26 24.64
N THR A 116 -5.33 3.17 23.99
CA THR A 116 -5.06 4.59 23.94
C THR A 116 -6.36 5.35 24.21
N PRO A 117 -6.32 6.68 24.43
CA PRO A 117 -7.54 7.50 24.52
C PRO A 117 -8.44 7.41 23.27
N TYR A 118 -7.94 6.86 22.16
CA TYR A 118 -8.63 6.77 20.87
C TYR A 118 -9.10 5.35 20.53
N SER A 119 -8.93 4.38 21.43
CA SER A 119 -9.35 2.98 21.22
C SER A 119 -10.85 2.80 21.05
N ARG A 120 -11.67 3.78 21.45
CA ARG A 120 -13.13 3.69 21.51
C ARG A 120 -13.54 2.43 22.29
N MET A 121 -14.21 1.49 21.63
CA MET A 121 -14.66 0.21 22.20
C MET A 121 -13.72 -0.96 21.86
N GLY A 122 -12.63 -0.71 21.13
CA GLY A 122 -11.62 -1.71 20.81
C GLY A 122 -10.70 -2.00 21.99
N ASP A 123 -10.01 -3.14 21.95
CA ASP A 123 -9.09 -3.60 23.00
C ASP A 123 -7.66 -3.07 22.86
N GLY A 124 -7.39 -2.26 21.84
CA GLY A 124 -6.05 -1.73 21.57
C GLY A 124 -5.06 -2.76 21.04
N ARG A 125 -5.50 -3.98 20.69
CA ARG A 125 -4.64 -5.06 20.22
C ARG A 125 -4.75 -5.30 18.72
N ALA A 126 -3.71 -5.88 18.17
CA ALA A 126 -3.70 -6.51 16.86
C ALA A 126 -3.56 -8.02 17.04
N VAL A 127 -4.06 -8.79 16.07
CA VAL A 127 -4.00 -10.26 16.07
C VAL A 127 -3.04 -10.76 15.00
N LEU A 128 -2.47 -11.94 15.20
CA LEU A 128 -1.44 -12.53 14.33
C LEU A 128 -1.83 -12.52 12.83
N ARG A 129 -3.05 -12.92 12.48
CA ARG A 129 -3.51 -12.91 11.08
C ARG A 129 -3.43 -11.53 10.44
N SER A 130 -3.76 -10.48 11.20
CA SER A 130 -3.83 -9.11 10.71
C SER A 130 -2.45 -8.50 10.50
N THR A 131 -1.53 -8.78 11.42
CA THR A 131 -0.14 -8.33 11.31
C THR A 131 0.61 -9.08 10.22
N ILE A 132 0.34 -10.38 10.00
CA ILE A 132 0.90 -11.15 8.87
C ILE A 132 0.45 -10.55 7.53
N ARG A 133 -0.85 -10.29 7.37
CA ARG A 133 -1.39 -9.70 6.14
C ARG A 133 -0.78 -8.34 5.86
N GLU A 134 -0.70 -7.48 6.87
CA GLU A 134 -0.12 -6.14 6.73
C GLU A 134 1.39 -6.19 6.44
N TYR A 135 2.14 -7.06 7.13
CA TYR A 135 3.57 -7.25 6.87
C TYR A 135 3.80 -7.69 5.42
N LEU A 136 3.14 -8.77 4.99
CA LEU A 136 3.33 -9.32 3.65
C LEU A 136 2.88 -8.34 2.57
N CYS A 137 1.77 -7.61 2.77
CA CYS A 137 1.27 -6.70 1.75
C CYS A 137 2.12 -5.44 1.63
N SER A 138 2.58 -4.88 2.76
CA SER A 138 3.51 -3.74 2.77
C SER A 138 4.74 -4.06 1.93
N GLU A 139 5.34 -5.23 2.15
CA GLU A 139 6.56 -5.63 1.44
C GLU A 139 6.30 -6.11 0.01
N ALA A 140 5.13 -6.70 -0.29
CA ALA A 140 4.72 -6.98 -1.66
C ALA A 140 4.56 -5.71 -2.50
N MET A 141 3.91 -4.68 -1.94
CA MET A 141 3.74 -3.39 -2.61
C MET A 141 5.09 -2.72 -2.84
N ALA A 142 6.01 -2.80 -1.86
CA ALA A 142 7.37 -2.29 -2.02
C ALA A 142 8.16 -3.05 -3.10
N GLY A 143 8.07 -4.38 -3.14
CA GLY A 143 8.69 -5.21 -4.19
C GLY A 143 8.14 -4.94 -5.58
N LEU A 144 6.88 -4.51 -5.69
CA LEU A 144 6.26 -4.03 -6.94
C LEU A 144 6.62 -2.58 -7.29
N GLY A 145 7.39 -1.88 -6.45
CA GLY A 145 7.72 -0.47 -6.62
C GLY A 145 6.52 0.47 -6.46
N ILE A 146 5.46 0.04 -5.76
CA ILE A 146 4.28 0.86 -5.49
C ILE A 146 4.49 1.59 -4.16
N PRO A 147 4.33 2.93 -4.10
CA PRO A 147 4.49 3.69 -2.84
C PRO A 147 3.61 3.14 -1.72
N THR A 148 4.23 2.89 -0.56
CA THR A 148 3.61 2.13 0.54
C THR A 148 4.29 2.42 1.88
N THR A 149 3.55 2.27 2.98
CA THR A 149 4.18 2.00 4.28
C THR A 149 4.96 0.69 4.24
N ARG A 150 6.03 0.60 5.01
CA ARG A 150 6.91 -0.57 5.11
C ARG A 150 6.72 -1.30 6.43
N ALA A 151 7.11 -2.56 6.46
CA ALA A 151 7.09 -3.36 7.68
C ALA A 151 8.51 -3.78 8.06
N LEU A 152 8.99 -3.31 9.22
CA LEU A 152 10.33 -3.59 9.71
C LEU A 152 10.42 -4.94 10.43
N GLY A 153 9.36 -5.32 11.15
CA GLY A 153 9.31 -6.59 11.85
C GLY A 153 7.96 -6.85 12.48
N MET A 154 7.73 -8.11 12.86
CA MET A 154 6.51 -8.58 13.49
C MET A 154 6.83 -9.51 14.65
N MET A 155 6.04 -9.42 15.71
CA MET A 155 6.15 -10.27 16.90
C MET A 155 4.82 -10.94 17.23
N ASP A 156 4.86 -12.19 17.68
CA ASP A 156 3.71 -12.91 18.26
C ASP A 156 3.78 -12.87 19.79
N SER A 157 2.74 -13.37 20.45
CA SER A 157 2.66 -13.46 21.90
C SER A 157 1.69 -14.57 22.34
N ASP A 158 1.70 -14.90 23.63
CA ASP A 158 0.72 -15.83 24.22
C ASP A 158 -0.50 -15.11 24.80
N THR A 159 -0.58 -13.77 24.68
CA THR A 159 -1.70 -12.99 25.20
C THR A 159 -2.97 -13.27 24.39
N PRO A 160 -4.05 -13.76 25.01
CA PRO A 160 -5.30 -14.03 24.32
C PRO A 160 -6.00 -12.72 23.91
N VAL A 161 -6.49 -12.69 22.68
CA VAL A 161 -7.27 -11.58 22.10
C VAL A 161 -8.55 -12.16 21.51
N TYR A 162 -9.69 -11.57 21.84
CA TYR A 162 -11.00 -12.11 21.43
C TYR A 162 -11.55 -11.33 20.23
N ARG A 163 -11.86 -12.04 19.15
CA ARG A 163 -12.58 -11.55 17.96
C ARG A 163 -13.76 -12.49 17.69
N GLU A 164 -13.97 -12.93 16.46
CA GLU A 164 -14.94 -13.98 16.14
C GLU A 164 -14.54 -15.33 16.76
N LYS A 165 -13.23 -15.57 16.90
CA LYS A 165 -12.61 -16.65 17.65
C LYS A 165 -11.60 -16.10 18.67
N MET A 166 -11.12 -16.94 19.58
CA MET A 166 -9.94 -16.60 20.36
C MET A 166 -8.72 -16.64 19.44
N GLU A 167 -7.95 -15.56 19.42
CA GLU A 167 -6.70 -15.40 18.70
C GLU A 167 -5.59 -14.97 19.67
N TYR A 168 -4.37 -14.83 19.18
CA TYR A 168 -3.24 -14.32 19.96
C TYR A 168 -2.85 -12.91 19.54
N GLY A 169 -2.50 -12.10 20.53
CA GLY A 169 -2.00 -10.75 20.33
C GLY A 169 -0.69 -10.75 19.55
N ALA A 170 -0.53 -9.78 18.66
CA ALA A 170 0.67 -9.59 17.87
C ALA A 170 1.02 -8.10 17.76
N LEU A 171 2.29 -7.83 17.48
CA LEU A 171 2.81 -6.49 17.23
C LEU A 171 3.39 -6.40 15.82
N LEU A 172 3.21 -5.25 15.18
CA LEU A 172 3.83 -4.91 13.90
C LEU A 172 4.58 -3.59 14.05
N ILE A 173 5.84 -3.57 13.62
CA ILE A 173 6.63 -2.35 13.50
C ILE A 173 6.46 -1.82 12.08
N ARG A 174 5.54 -0.88 11.91
CA ARG A 174 5.31 -0.17 10.65
C ARG A 174 6.23 1.03 10.54
N VAL A 175 6.80 1.23 9.37
CA VAL A 175 7.72 2.33 9.08
C VAL A 175 7.22 3.10 7.87
N ALA A 176 7.14 4.42 7.95
CA ALA A 176 6.64 5.27 6.85
C ALA A 176 7.30 6.64 6.91
N GLU A 177 7.40 7.36 5.80
CA GLU A 177 7.91 8.74 5.83
C GLU A 177 7.05 9.65 6.73
N THR A 178 5.74 9.36 6.79
CA THR A 178 4.82 9.99 7.74
C THR A 178 3.55 9.17 7.94
N HIS A 179 2.98 9.25 9.13
CA HIS A 179 1.64 8.77 9.48
C HIS A 179 0.56 9.85 9.38
N ILE A 180 0.89 11.04 8.86
CA ILE A 180 -0.08 12.10 8.58
C ILE A 180 -1.03 11.65 7.45
N ARG A 181 -2.32 11.85 7.70
CA ARG A 181 -3.47 11.40 6.89
C ARG A 181 -4.33 12.60 6.51
N PHE A 182 -5.20 12.46 5.52
CA PHE A 182 -6.20 13.52 5.23
C PHE A 182 -7.05 13.81 6.47
N GLY A 183 -7.42 12.75 7.21
CA GLY A 183 -8.15 12.83 8.48
C GLY A 183 -7.55 13.71 9.58
N HIS A 184 -6.24 14.00 9.54
CA HIS A 184 -5.61 14.93 10.48
C HIS A 184 -6.02 16.38 10.17
N PHE A 185 -6.07 16.77 8.90
CA PHE A 185 -6.54 18.09 8.48
C PHE A 185 -8.03 18.26 8.75
N GLU A 186 -8.82 17.22 8.48
CA GLU A 186 -10.25 17.21 8.77
C GLU A 186 -10.55 17.39 10.26
N HIS A 187 -9.78 16.74 11.13
CA HIS A 187 -9.95 16.87 12.57
C HIS A 187 -9.88 18.33 13.02
N PHE A 188 -8.80 19.04 12.67
CA PHE A 188 -8.62 20.43 13.07
C PHE A 188 -9.62 21.37 12.40
N PHE A 189 -10.00 21.10 11.15
CA PHE A 189 -11.03 21.87 10.46
C PHE A 189 -12.39 21.78 11.16
N TYR A 190 -12.93 20.56 11.34
CA TYR A 190 -14.27 20.37 11.89
C TYR A 190 -14.37 20.66 13.39
N THR A 191 -13.23 20.72 14.10
CA THR A 191 -13.17 21.17 15.50
C THR A 191 -12.85 22.66 15.65
N ASN A 192 -12.76 23.41 14.54
CA ASN A 192 -12.48 24.85 14.50
C ASN A 192 -11.13 25.24 15.14
N GLN A 193 -10.14 24.35 15.05
CA GLN A 193 -8.75 24.53 15.52
C GLN A 193 -7.86 24.97 14.35
N LEU A 194 -8.14 26.15 13.79
CA LEU A 194 -7.53 26.61 12.54
C LEU A 194 -6.03 26.95 12.68
N ALA A 195 -5.57 27.30 13.88
CA ALA A 195 -4.16 27.57 14.13
C ALA A 195 -3.34 26.27 14.05
N GLU A 196 -3.85 25.20 14.65
CA GLU A 196 -3.30 23.85 14.59
C GLU A 196 -3.34 23.31 13.17
N GLN A 197 -4.43 23.53 12.44
CA GLN A 197 -4.53 23.16 11.03
C GLN A 197 -3.44 23.84 10.19
N LYS A 198 -3.26 25.16 10.36
CA LYS A 198 -2.21 25.90 9.66
C LYS A 198 -0.83 25.36 10.02
N LEU A 199 -0.57 25.11 11.31
CA LEU A 199 0.69 24.54 11.77
C LEU A 199 0.96 23.16 11.14
N LEU A 200 -0.06 22.31 11.02
CA LEU A 200 0.06 21.03 10.34
C LEU A 200 0.46 21.21 8.87
N ALA A 201 -0.19 22.13 8.15
CA ALA A 201 0.16 22.44 6.76
C ALA A 201 1.59 22.98 6.64
N ASP A 202 2.00 23.88 7.52
CA ASP A 202 3.37 24.42 7.57
C ASP A 202 4.39 23.30 7.74
N LYS A 203 4.14 22.35 8.64
CA LYS A 203 5.03 21.22 8.90
C LYS A 203 5.03 20.18 7.79
N VAL A 204 3.89 19.91 7.16
CA VAL A 204 3.85 19.04 5.97
C VAL A 204 4.68 19.63 4.83
N ILE A 205 4.63 20.95 4.61
CA ILE A 205 5.50 21.62 3.64
C ILE A 205 6.97 21.52 4.07
N GLU A 206 7.29 21.88 5.30
CA GLU A 206 8.67 21.85 5.82
C GLU A 206 9.32 20.47 5.70
N TRP A 207 8.57 19.42 6.00
CA TRP A 207 9.13 18.07 6.14
C TRP A 207 9.06 17.23 4.87
N HIS A 208 8.06 17.44 4.02
CA HIS A 208 7.76 16.51 2.92
C HIS A 208 7.58 17.18 1.55
N PHE A 209 7.34 18.50 1.52
CA PHE A 209 7.21 19.26 0.29
C PHE A 209 8.02 20.57 0.34
N PRO A 210 9.32 20.55 0.71
CA PRO A 210 10.10 21.76 0.94
C PRO A 210 10.15 22.67 -0.30
N GLU A 211 10.04 22.11 -1.51
CA GLU A 211 9.94 22.84 -2.77
C GLU A 211 8.70 23.75 -2.85
N CYS A 212 7.60 23.39 -2.18
CA CYS A 212 6.37 24.19 -2.15
C CYS A 212 6.55 25.49 -1.37
N SER A 213 7.54 25.58 -0.46
CA SER A 213 7.81 26.79 0.32
C SER A 213 8.25 27.98 -0.54
N HIS A 214 8.74 27.73 -1.75
CA HIS A 214 9.18 28.75 -2.70
C HIS A 214 8.10 29.19 -3.69
N ALA A 215 6.93 28.53 -3.68
CA ALA A 215 5.81 28.90 -4.54
C ALA A 215 5.15 30.20 -4.05
N GLU A 216 4.50 30.93 -4.97
CA GLU A 216 3.71 32.12 -4.62
C GLU A 216 2.56 31.79 -3.66
N LYS A 217 1.99 30.58 -3.79
CA LYS A 217 0.92 30.04 -2.95
C LYS A 217 1.32 28.68 -2.37
N PRO A 218 2.11 28.63 -1.29
CA PRO A 218 2.69 27.37 -0.78
C PRO A 218 1.66 26.27 -0.46
N TYR A 219 0.54 26.62 0.18
CA TYR A 219 -0.51 25.64 0.51
C TYR A 219 -1.24 25.11 -0.72
N ALA A 220 -1.41 25.93 -1.76
CA ALA A 220 -1.99 25.48 -3.03
C ALA A 220 -1.04 24.51 -3.75
N ALA A 221 0.26 24.82 -3.77
CA ALA A 221 1.29 23.95 -4.32
C ALA A 221 1.35 22.61 -3.57
N MET A 222 1.33 22.65 -2.23
CA MET A 222 1.26 21.44 -1.40
C MET A 222 0.04 20.58 -1.77
N PHE A 223 -1.16 21.17 -1.84
CA PHE A 223 -2.36 20.43 -2.18
C PHE A 223 -2.30 19.84 -3.59
N GLU A 224 -1.73 20.56 -4.57
CA GLU A 224 -1.48 20.04 -5.91
C GLU A 224 -0.55 18.81 -5.88
N SER A 225 0.56 18.85 -5.13
CA SER A 225 1.45 17.70 -4.96
C SER A 225 0.75 16.50 -4.31
N VAL A 226 -0.15 16.73 -3.36
CA VAL A 226 -0.98 15.67 -2.74
C VAL A 226 -1.93 15.04 -3.76
N VAL A 227 -2.57 15.85 -4.60
CA VAL A 227 -3.45 15.37 -5.69
C VAL A 227 -2.67 14.52 -6.67
N GLU A 228 -1.49 14.98 -7.11
CA GLU A 228 -0.65 14.25 -8.07
C GLU A 228 -0.17 12.90 -7.52
N LYS A 229 0.36 12.88 -6.29
CA LYS A 229 0.81 11.65 -5.63
C LYS A 229 -0.34 10.67 -5.41
N THR A 230 -1.52 11.16 -5.05
CA THR A 230 -2.72 10.32 -4.91
C THR A 230 -3.15 9.75 -6.26
N ALA A 231 -3.14 10.54 -7.33
CA ALA A 231 -3.47 10.07 -8.68
C ALA A 231 -2.52 8.98 -9.16
N GLU A 232 -1.22 9.14 -8.91
CA GLU A 232 -0.20 8.13 -9.23
C GLU A 232 -0.38 6.84 -8.43
N MET A 233 -0.60 6.94 -7.12
CA MET A 233 -0.89 5.78 -6.26
C MET A 233 -2.07 4.96 -6.79
N ILE A 234 -3.18 5.63 -7.11
CA ILE A 234 -4.36 4.95 -7.66
C ILE A 234 -4.06 4.35 -9.05
N ALA A 235 -3.32 5.04 -9.91
CA ALA A 235 -2.93 4.50 -11.21
C ALA A 235 -2.13 3.18 -11.05
N TYR A 236 -1.22 3.11 -10.07
CA TYR A 236 -0.53 1.86 -9.73
C TYR A 236 -1.49 0.78 -9.26
N TRP A 237 -2.40 1.10 -8.34
CA TRP A 237 -3.39 0.12 -7.86
C TRP A 237 -4.22 -0.45 -9.00
N GLN A 238 -4.68 0.40 -9.93
CA GLN A 238 -5.45 -0.03 -11.09
C GLN A 238 -4.63 -0.88 -12.07
N ALA A 239 -3.38 -0.50 -12.34
CA ALA A 239 -2.53 -1.22 -13.29
C ALA A 239 -2.02 -2.57 -12.76
N TYR A 240 -1.98 -2.76 -11.44
CA TYR A 240 -1.50 -4.00 -10.80
C TYR A 240 -2.63 -4.81 -10.14
N GLY A 241 -3.89 -4.38 -10.30
CA GLY A 241 -5.04 -5.12 -9.78
C GLY A 241 -5.12 -5.15 -8.26
N PHE A 242 -4.75 -4.07 -7.57
CA PHE A 242 -4.84 -3.97 -6.12
C PHE A 242 -6.17 -3.29 -5.71
N ALA A 243 -6.95 -3.96 -4.86
CA ALA A 243 -8.15 -3.43 -4.24
C ALA A 243 -7.92 -3.22 -2.73
N HIS A 244 -7.98 -1.98 -2.26
CA HIS A 244 -7.67 -1.61 -0.87
C HIS A 244 -8.79 -2.00 0.12
N GLY A 245 -10.06 -1.84 -0.29
CA GLY A 245 -11.24 -2.24 0.48
C GLY A 245 -11.70 -1.30 1.61
N VAL A 246 -10.89 -0.31 2.03
CA VAL A 246 -11.24 0.66 3.09
C VAL A 246 -10.59 2.02 2.82
N MET A 247 -11.01 2.68 1.74
CA MET A 247 -10.50 4.00 1.35
C MET A 247 -11.21 5.14 2.10
N ASN A 248 -11.30 5.03 3.42
CA ASN A 248 -11.74 6.15 4.26
C ASN A 248 -10.68 7.26 4.24
N THR A 249 -11.06 8.51 4.52
CA THR A 249 -10.10 9.62 4.50
C THR A 249 -9.03 9.53 5.59
N ASP A 250 -9.31 8.82 6.69
CA ASP A 250 -8.31 8.46 7.71
C ASP A 250 -7.29 7.41 7.22
N ASN A 251 -7.53 6.72 6.10
CA ASN A 251 -6.57 5.79 5.49
C ASN A 251 -5.85 6.38 4.27
N MET A 252 -6.09 7.65 3.95
CA MET A 252 -5.39 8.34 2.86
C MET A 252 -4.16 9.04 3.42
N SER A 253 -2.97 8.52 3.09
CA SER A 253 -1.69 9.17 3.41
C SER A 253 -1.59 10.53 2.72
N ILE A 254 -1.03 11.53 3.41
CA ILE A 254 -0.75 12.84 2.81
C ILE A 254 0.30 12.76 1.68
N LEU A 255 1.09 11.69 1.60
CA LEU A 255 2.13 11.51 0.59
C LEU A 255 1.73 10.57 -0.56
N GLY A 256 0.47 10.14 -0.63
CA GLY A 256 0.05 9.16 -1.65
C GLY A 256 0.77 7.81 -1.51
N GLN A 257 1.05 7.39 -0.28
CA GLN A 257 1.54 6.04 0.02
C GLN A 257 0.37 5.14 0.40
N THR A 258 0.39 3.88 -0.04
CA THR A 258 -0.58 2.86 0.39
C THR A 258 -0.45 2.67 1.91
N PHE A 259 -1.57 2.68 2.62
CA PHE A 259 -1.58 2.85 4.07
C PHE A 259 -2.71 2.04 4.73
N ASP A 260 -2.44 1.45 5.91
CA ASP A 260 -3.38 0.67 6.72
C ASP A 260 -4.06 -0.51 6.00
N TYR A 261 -3.29 -1.60 5.88
CA TYR A 261 -3.74 -2.84 5.27
C TYR A 261 -4.72 -3.60 6.16
N GLY A 262 -6.00 -3.62 5.76
CA GLY A 262 -7.04 -4.45 6.34
C GLY A 262 -7.53 -5.51 5.35
N PRO A 263 -8.78 -5.39 4.85
CA PRO A 263 -9.37 -6.31 3.89
C PRO A 263 -9.00 -5.96 2.45
N PHE A 264 -7.70 -5.91 2.15
CA PHE A 264 -7.22 -5.72 0.77
C PHE A 264 -7.31 -7.04 -0.03
N GLY A 265 -7.21 -6.94 -1.35
CA GLY A 265 -6.99 -8.07 -2.23
C GLY A 265 -6.28 -7.67 -3.51
N PHE A 266 -5.34 -8.51 -3.97
CA PHE A 266 -4.92 -8.46 -5.37
C PHE A 266 -5.90 -9.28 -6.21
N LEU A 267 -6.21 -8.82 -7.41
CA LEU A 267 -7.04 -9.56 -8.37
C LEU A 267 -6.34 -10.86 -8.74
N ASP A 268 -7.03 -11.97 -8.45
CA ASP A 268 -6.74 -13.25 -9.11
C ASP A 268 -7.34 -13.17 -10.52
N ASP A 269 -8.59 -13.60 -10.68
CA ASP A 269 -9.37 -13.39 -11.90
C ASP A 269 -9.69 -11.88 -12.06
N TYR A 270 -9.59 -11.35 -13.28
CA TYR A 270 -9.95 -9.97 -13.53
C TYR A 270 -11.46 -9.76 -13.38
N ASP A 271 -11.83 -8.97 -12.37
CA ASP A 271 -13.20 -8.51 -12.15
C ASP A 271 -13.19 -7.02 -11.77
N PRO A 272 -13.69 -6.13 -12.63
CA PRO A 272 -13.72 -4.71 -12.32
C PRO A 272 -14.59 -4.39 -11.10
N ASN A 273 -15.63 -5.20 -10.85
CA ASN A 273 -16.56 -5.03 -9.73
C ASN A 273 -16.10 -5.75 -8.45
N TYR A 274 -14.84 -6.22 -8.39
CA TYR A 274 -14.34 -6.95 -7.23
C TYR A 274 -14.43 -6.13 -5.94
N ILE A 275 -15.10 -6.70 -4.93
CA ILE A 275 -15.22 -6.16 -3.57
C ILE A 275 -14.39 -7.05 -2.64
N CYS A 276 -13.22 -6.59 -2.21
CA CYS A 276 -12.35 -7.34 -1.30
C CYS A 276 -12.80 -7.30 0.17
N ASN A 277 -13.60 -6.31 0.54
CA ASN A 277 -14.09 -6.12 1.90
C ASN A 277 -15.52 -6.65 2.07
N HIS A 278 -15.67 -7.74 2.82
CA HIS A 278 -16.97 -8.33 3.14
C HIS A 278 -17.97 -7.39 3.86
N SER A 279 -17.48 -6.30 4.49
CA SER A 279 -18.33 -5.27 5.13
C SER A 279 -18.77 -4.15 4.17
N ASP A 280 -18.26 -4.13 2.94
CA ASP A 280 -18.63 -3.16 1.91
C ASP A 280 -19.80 -3.66 1.06
N TYR A 281 -20.98 -3.76 1.68
CA TYR A 281 -22.20 -4.30 1.04
C TYR A 281 -22.68 -3.50 -0.18
N GLN A 282 -22.22 -2.25 -0.33
CA GLN A 282 -22.61 -1.37 -1.43
C GLN A 282 -21.55 -1.29 -2.54
N GLY A 283 -20.40 -1.95 -2.35
CA GLY A 283 -19.27 -1.85 -3.27
C GLY A 283 -18.71 -0.43 -3.38
N ARG A 284 -18.77 0.36 -2.31
CA ARG A 284 -18.23 1.73 -2.29
C ARG A 284 -16.75 1.74 -2.66
N TYR A 285 -16.01 0.74 -2.19
CA TYR A 285 -14.57 0.58 -2.37
C TYR A 285 -14.23 -0.59 -3.30
N ALA A 286 -15.17 -0.99 -4.19
CA ALA A 286 -14.89 -1.94 -5.26
C ALA A 286 -13.71 -1.46 -6.13
N PHE A 287 -13.01 -2.40 -6.76
CA PHE A 287 -11.80 -2.13 -7.52
C PHE A 287 -11.95 -0.99 -8.55
N GLU A 288 -13.01 -1.01 -9.37
CA GLU A 288 -13.29 0.05 -10.35
C GLU A 288 -13.67 1.40 -9.72
N GLN A 289 -14.16 1.42 -8.47
CA GLN A 289 -14.62 2.63 -7.79
C GLN A 289 -13.47 3.42 -7.16
N GLN A 290 -12.30 2.81 -6.94
CA GLN A 290 -11.17 3.45 -6.26
C GLN A 290 -10.75 4.81 -6.86
N PRO A 291 -10.73 5.05 -8.19
CA PRO A 291 -10.41 6.37 -8.76
C PRO A 291 -11.41 7.44 -8.35
N ARG A 292 -12.71 7.11 -8.42
CA ARG A 292 -13.78 8.02 -8.02
C ARG A 292 -13.75 8.32 -6.52
N ILE A 293 -13.49 7.29 -5.70
CA ILE A 293 -13.37 7.47 -4.25
C ILE A 293 -12.14 8.30 -3.87
N ALA A 294 -11.01 8.10 -4.54
CA ALA A 294 -9.82 8.91 -4.29
C ALA A 294 -10.07 10.39 -4.60
N LEU A 295 -10.75 10.71 -5.70
CA LEU A 295 -11.17 12.09 -6.01
C LEU A 295 -12.13 12.65 -4.94
N TRP A 296 -13.07 11.82 -4.47
CA TRP A 296 -13.97 12.22 -3.37
C TRP A 296 -13.19 12.50 -2.07
N ASN A 297 -12.22 11.67 -1.73
CA ASN A 297 -11.35 11.87 -0.55
C ASN A 297 -10.48 13.13 -0.70
N LEU A 298 -9.93 13.39 -1.88
CA LEU A 298 -9.21 14.64 -2.17
C LEU A 298 -10.13 15.86 -2.05
N SER A 299 -11.40 15.74 -2.44
CA SER A 299 -12.39 16.80 -2.28
C SER A 299 -12.70 17.06 -0.79
N ALA A 300 -12.75 16.02 0.04
CA ALA A 300 -12.88 16.16 1.49
C ALA A 300 -11.66 16.87 2.11
N LEU A 301 -10.44 16.52 1.67
CA LEU A 301 -9.23 17.24 2.06
C LEU A 301 -9.28 18.70 1.60
N ALA A 302 -9.65 18.96 0.33
CA ALA A 302 -9.78 20.30 -0.23
C ALA A 302 -10.74 21.17 0.58
N HIS A 303 -11.88 20.60 0.97
CA HIS A 303 -12.85 21.28 1.82
C HIS A 303 -12.23 21.67 3.17
N SER A 304 -11.49 20.74 3.80
CA SER A 304 -10.79 21.04 5.04
C SER A 304 -9.75 22.16 4.87
N LEU A 305 -9.06 22.24 3.73
CA LEU A 305 -8.04 23.25 3.44
C LEU A 305 -8.59 24.62 3.00
N SER A 306 -9.91 24.79 2.88
CA SER A 306 -10.53 26.05 2.47
C SER A 306 -10.20 27.30 3.32
N PRO A 307 -9.82 27.20 4.62
CA PRO A 307 -9.32 28.36 5.36
C PRO A 307 -7.91 28.82 4.94
N LEU A 308 -7.14 27.96 4.27
CA LEU A 308 -5.74 28.18 3.90
C LEU A 308 -5.54 28.40 2.39
N VAL A 309 -6.43 27.85 1.56
CA VAL A 309 -6.32 27.85 0.10
C VAL A 309 -7.57 28.44 -0.52
N GLN A 310 -7.40 29.32 -1.51
CA GLN A 310 -8.54 29.90 -2.23
C GLN A 310 -9.27 28.82 -3.03
N ARG A 311 -10.58 29.00 -3.18
CA ARG A 311 -11.46 28.03 -3.85
C ARG A 311 -11.00 27.71 -5.26
N GLU A 312 -10.60 28.71 -6.02
CA GLU A 312 -10.20 28.57 -7.43
C GLU A 312 -8.93 27.71 -7.56
N ASP A 313 -7.99 27.84 -6.61
CA ASP A 313 -6.78 27.03 -6.59
C ASP A 313 -7.08 25.56 -6.20
N LEU A 314 -8.00 25.34 -5.25
CA LEU A 314 -8.47 23.99 -4.88
C LEU A 314 -9.18 23.30 -6.05
N GLU A 315 -10.09 23.99 -6.73
CA GLU A 315 -10.80 23.46 -7.90
C GLU A 315 -9.83 23.18 -9.06
N ALA A 316 -8.84 24.06 -9.29
CA ALA A 316 -7.81 23.86 -10.30
C ALA A 316 -6.93 22.63 -10.00
N ALA A 317 -6.51 22.43 -8.76
CA ALA A 317 -5.74 21.25 -8.36
C ALA A 317 -6.56 19.96 -8.48
N LEU A 318 -7.81 19.94 -8.01
CA LEU A 318 -8.71 18.79 -8.17
C LEU A 318 -8.93 18.42 -9.65
N GLY A 319 -9.05 19.42 -10.53
CA GLY A 319 -9.18 19.22 -11.97
C GLY A 319 -7.98 18.52 -12.64
N LYS A 320 -6.81 18.49 -11.99
CA LYS A 320 -5.61 17.79 -12.48
C LYS A 320 -5.63 16.29 -12.18
N PHE A 321 -6.46 15.84 -11.23
CA PHE A 321 -6.48 14.44 -10.76
C PHE A 321 -6.73 13.44 -11.90
N GLU A 322 -7.81 13.61 -12.65
CA GLU A 322 -8.18 12.67 -13.72
C GLU A 322 -7.12 12.63 -14.82
N VAL A 323 -6.61 13.80 -15.21
CA VAL A 323 -5.56 13.91 -16.22
C VAL A 323 -4.29 13.18 -15.77
N ARG A 324 -3.85 13.40 -14.53
CA ARG A 324 -2.63 12.75 -13.99
C ARG A 324 -2.82 11.24 -13.85
N LEU A 325 -3.98 10.81 -13.34
CA LEU A 325 -4.33 9.40 -13.20
C LEU A 325 -4.34 8.70 -14.55
N SER A 326 -5.05 9.26 -15.54
CA SER A 326 -5.13 8.67 -16.88
C SER A 326 -3.77 8.63 -17.58
N GLN A 327 -2.94 9.67 -17.43
CA GLN A 327 -1.58 9.68 -17.97
C GLN A 327 -0.73 8.56 -17.36
N LYS A 328 -0.68 8.47 -16.02
CA LYS A 328 0.14 7.47 -15.33
C LYS A 328 -0.38 6.06 -15.57
N PHE A 329 -1.69 5.84 -15.53
CA PHE A 329 -2.29 4.54 -15.82
C PHE A 329 -1.96 4.11 -17.25
N SER A 330 -2.11 5.01 -18.23
CA SER A 330 -1.78 4.73 -19.62
C SER A 330 -0.30 4.39 -19.83
N GLU A 331 0.61 5.09 -19.14
CA GLU A 331 2.05 4.78 -19.11
C GLU A 331 2.31 3.37 -18.56
N LEU A 332 1.73 3.04 -17.40
CA LEU A 332 1.88 1.73 -16.78
C LEU A 332 1.32 0.61 -17.67
N MET A 333 0.12 0.79 -18.22
CA MET A 333 -0.50 -0.22 -19.10
C MET A 333 0.28 -0.43 -20.39
N ARG A 334 0.81 0.63 -21.00
CA ARG A 334 1.71 0.51 -22.16
C ARG A 334 2.97 -0.27 -21.79
N ALA A 335 3.60 0.03 -20.65
CA ALA A 335 4.78 -0.69 -20.19
C ALA A 335 4.48 -2.19 -19.92
N LYS A 336 3.31 -2.51 -19.35
CA LYS A 336 2.83 -3.89 -19.17
C LYS A 336 2.59 -4.63 -20.49
N LEU A 337 2.29 -3.92 -21.58
CA LEU A 337 2.20 -4.46 -22.95
C LEU A 337 3.52 -4.35 -23.73
N GLY A 338 4.60 -3.84 -23.12
CA GLY A 338 5.87 -3.64 -23.82
C GLY A 338 5.82 -2.57 -24.92
N LEU A 339 4.88 -1.64 -24.84
CA LEU A 339 4.73 -0.50 -25.74
C LEU A 339 5.45 0.71 -25.15
N HIS A 340 6.38 1.29 -25.90
CA HIS A 340 7.13 2.48 -25.55
C HIS A 340 6.48 3.74 -26.14
N THR A 341 6.09 3.68 -27.41
CA THR A 341 5.42 4.81 -28.08
C THR A 341 3.93 4.86 -27.76
N LYS A 342 3.36 6.06 -27.74
CA LYS A 342 1.90 6.25 -27.67
C LYS A 342 1.36 6.46 -29.08
N VAL A 343 0.36 5.69 -29.46
CA VAL A 343 -0.42 5.90 -30.70
C VAL A 343 -1.90 6.06 -30.37
N ASP A 344 -2.66 6.65 -31.28
CA ASP A 344 -4.07 6.98 -31.04
C ASP A 344 -4.95 5.74 -30.83
N GLU A 345 -4.60 4.63 -31.47
CA GLU A 345 -5.33 3.36 -31.41
C GLU A 345 -5.11 2.56 -30.12
N ASP A 346 -4.17 2.94 -29.25
CA ASP A 346 -3.86 2.21 -28.00
C ASP A 346 -5.09 2.07 -27.09
N GLY A 347 -6.01 3.05 -27.11
CA GLY A 347 -7.25 3.01 -26.33
C GLY A 347 -8.12 1.80 -26.69
N ARG A 348 -8.31 1.53 -27.99
CA ARG A 348 -9.11 0.40 -28.47
C ARG A 348 -8.46 -0.95 -28.13
N LEU A 349 -7.12 -1.01 -28.14
CA LEU A 349 -6.38 -2.21 -27.73
C LEU A 349 -6.61 -2.51 -26.25
N PHE A 350 -6.57 -1.48 -25.39
CA PHE A 350 -6.83 -1.63 -23.95
C PHE A 350 -8.28 -2.02 -23.66
N GLU A 351 -9.25 -1.38 -24.30
CA GLU A 351 -10.68 -1.69 -24.13
C GLU A 351 -10.97 -3.15 -24.48
N ALA A 352 -10.52 -3.61 -25.65
CA ALA A 352 -10.72 -4.99 -26.09
C ALA A 352 -10.02 -6.00 -25.16
N MET A 353 -8.85 -5.65 -24.60
CA MET A 353 -8.13 -6.48 -23.63
C MET A 353 -8.93 -6.65 -22.34
N PHE A 354 -9.40 -5.55 -21.74
CA PHE A 354 -10.15 -5.60 -20.48
C PHE A 354 -11.50 -6.30 -20.64
N GLU A 355 -12.17 -6.10 -21.78
CA GLU A 355 -13.39 -6.83 -22.12
C GLU A 355 -13.13 -8.34 -22.20
N LEU A 356 -12.09 -8.76 -22.92
CA LEU A 356 -11.70 -10.17 -23.04
C LEU A 356 -11.38 -10.79 -21.68
N LEU A 357 -10.59 -10.10 -20.85
CA LEU A 357 -10.23 -10.54 -19.49
C LEU A 357 -11.48 -10.73 -18.62
N ASN A 358 -12.40 -9.77 -18.63
CA ASN A 358 -13.60 -9.79 -17.79
C ASN A 358 -14.57 -10.90 -18.21
N GLN A 359 -14.84 -11.04 -19.52
CA GLN A 359 -15.76 -12.05 -20.05
C GLN A 359 -15.29 -13.48 -19.76
N ASN A 360 -13.97 -13.70 -19.72
CA ASN A 360 -13.39 -15.02 -19.50
C ASN A 360 -12.97 -15.27 -18.04
N LYS A 361 -13.07 -14.26 -17.16
CA LYS A 361 -12.52 -14.30 -15.79
C LYS A 361 -11.07 -14.80 -15.79
N ALA A 362 -10.28 -14.27 -16.71
CA ALA A 362 -8.88 -14.64 -16.86
C ALA A 362 -8.04 -14.07 -15.71
N ASP A 363 -7.03 -14.81 -15.26
CA ASP A 363 -6.13 -14.36 -14.21
C ASP A 363 -5.32 -13.15 -14.67
N TYR A 364 -5.47 -12.03 -13.95
CA TYR A 364 -4.93 -10.74 -14.35
C TYR A 364 -3.40 -10.76 -14.45
N THR A 365 -2.74 -11.29 -13.42
CA THR A 365 -1.28 -11.32 -13.33
C THR A 365 -0.68 -12.29 -14.35
N ARG A 366 -1.25 -13.50 -14.46
CA ARG A 366 -0.75 -14.53 -15.38
C ARG A 366 -0.93 -14.12 -16.83
N PHE A 367 -2.01 -13.43 -17.20
CA PHE A 367 -2.19 -12.92 -18.55
C PHE A 367 -1.00 -12.05 -18.98
N PHE A 368 -0.67 -11.03 -18.19
CA PHE A 368 0.47 -10.16 -18.50
C PHE A 368 1.80 -10.91 -18.46
N ARG A 369 1.96 -11.87 -17.54
CA ARG A 369 3.19 -12.66 -17.45
C ARG A 369 3.37 -13.58 -18.65
N GLU A 370 2.32 -14.25 -19.13
CA GLU A 370 2.40 -15.09 -20.33
C GLU A 370 2.63 -14.26 -21.60
N LEU A 371 2.04 -13.07 -21.69
CA LEU A 371 2.32 -12.11 -22.77
C LEU A 371 3.81 -11.71 -22.81
N SER A 372 4.45 -11.67 -21.64
CA SER A 372 5.87 -11.34 -21.49
C SER A 372 6.81 -12.47 -21.91
N ASN A 373 6.29 -13.60 -22.40
CA ASN A 373 7.07 -14.78 -22.80
C ASN A 373 6.90 -15.14 -24.28
N LEU A 374 6.36 -14.24 -25.10
CA LEU A 374 6.13 -14.47 -26.54
C LEU A 374 7.43 -14.48 -27.38
N ASP A 375 8.58 -14.20 -26.78
CA ASP A 375 9.89 -14.40 -27.38
C ASP A 375 10.35 -15.87 -27.33
N VAL A 376 9.84 -16.66 -26.38
CA VAL A 376 10.20 -18.06 -26.18
C VAL A 376 9.02 -19.04 -26.26
N LYS A 377 7.78 -18.54 -26.21
CA LYS A 377 6.53 -19.30 -26.35
C LYS A 377 5.76 -18.86 -27.58
N SER A 378 4.99 -19.78 -28.16
CA SER A 378 4.01 -19.47 -29.19
C SER A 378 2.88 -18.58 -28.64
N PRO A 379 2.29 -17.67 -29.45
CA PRO A 379 1.06 -16.95 -29.12
C PRO A 379 -0.08 -17.82 -28.57
N GLN A 380 -0.10 -19.11 -28.95
CA GLN A 380 -1.06 -20.09 -28.43
C GLN A 380 -1.07 -20.17 -26.88
N ALA A 381 0.07 -19.92 -26.22
CA ALA A 381 0.16 -19.93 -24.76
C ALA A 381 -0.72 -18.85 -24.10
N VAL A 382 -0.91 -17.70 -24.76
CA VAL A 382 -1.81 -16.64 -24.29
C VAL A 382 -3.25 -16.99 -24.62
N ILE A 383 -3.51 -17.52 -25.82
CA ILE A 383 -4.85 -17.92 -26.27
C ILE A 383 -5.43 -19.01 -25.36
N ASP A 384 -4.61 -19.96 -24.91
CA ASP A 384 -5.03 -21.06 -24.03
C ASP A 384 -5.43 -20.60 -22.60
N LEU A 385 -5.19 -19.33 -22.25
CA LEU A 385 -5.70 -18.74 -20.99
C LEU A 385 -7.20 -18.44 -21.04
N PHE A 386 -7.81 -18.42 -22.22
CA PHE A 386 -9.17 -17.96 -22.44
C PHE A 386 -10.11 -19.10 -22.86
N ILE A 387 -11.37 -18.99 -22.47
CA ILE A 387 -12.44 -19.89 -22.91
C ILE A 387 -12.81 -19.55 -24.37
N ASP A 388 -13.00 -18.27 -24.66
CA ASP A 388 -13.21 -17.76 -26.02
C ASP A 388 -11.86 -17.58 -26.74
N ARG A 389 -11.40 -18.68 -27.34
CA ARG A 389 -10.12 -18.73 -28.07
C ARG A 389 -10.13 -17.89 -29.36
N GLU A 390 -11.30 -17.69 -29.98
CA GLU A 390 -11.41 -16.91 -31.21
C GLU A 390 -11.22 -15.42 -30.91
N ALA A 391 -11.93 -14.90 -29.91
CA ALA A 391 -11.75 -13.53 -29.44
C ALA A 391 -10.32 -13.30 -28.93
N ALA A 392 -9.74 -14.26 -28.19
CA ALA A 392 -8.36 -14.16 -27.73
C ALA A 392 -7.34 -14.13 -28.89
N SER A 393 -7.52 -14.97 -29.91
CA SER A 393 -6.66 -14.95 -31.11
C SER A 393 -6.75 -13.61 -31.83
N ALA A 394 -7.96 -13.08 -32.02
CA ALA A 394 -8.16 -11.79 -32.67
C ALA A 394 -7.49 -10.63 -31.90
N TRP A 395 -7.57 -10.65 -30.57
CA TRP A 395 -6.89 -9.65 -29.74
C TRP A 395 -5.36 -9.80 -29.80
N VAL A 396 -4.84 -11.02 -29.77
CA VAL A 396 -3.39 -11.27 -29.88
C VAL A 396 -2.86 -10.81 -31.23
N ASP A 397 -3.58 -11.04 -32.32
CA ASP A 397 -3.19 -10.57 -33.66
C ASP A 397 -3.14 -9.02 -33.70
N LEU A 398 -4.13 -8.36 -33.10
CA LEU A 398 -4.15 -6.90 -32.97
C LEU A 398 -2.96 -6.38 -32.15
N TYR A 399 -2.68 -7.01 -31.01
CA TYR A 399 -1.55 -6.67 -30.14
C TYR A 399 -0.20 -6.85 -30.86
N LEU A 400 -0.02 -7.97 -31.57
CA LEU A 400 1.21 -8.25 -32.31
C LEU A 400 1.39 -7.24 -33.44
N ALA A 401 0.34 -6.94 -34.22
CA ALA A 401 0.39 -5.90 -35.24
C ALA A 401 0.79 -4.53 -34.65
N ARG A 402 0.27 -4.19 -33.48
CA ARG A 402 0.65 -2.97 -32.75
C ARG A 402 2.13 -2.97 -32.34
N CYS A 403 2.66 -4.12 -31.90
CA CYS A 403 4.07 -4.26 -31.53
C CYS A 403 5.04 -4.04 -32.69
N GLU A 404 4.61 -4.29 -33.93
CA GLU A 404 5.43 -4.10 -35.14
C GLU A 404 5.73 -2.61 -35.42
N LEU A 405 4.94 -1.71 -34.85
CA LEU A 405 5.10 -0.26 -34.96
C LEU A 405 6.09 0.31 -33.94
N GLU A 406 6.51 -0.48 -32.95
CA GLU A 406 7.39 -0.01 -31.89
C GLU A 406 8.83 0.17 -32.40
N VAL A 407 9.37 1.36 -32.13
CA VAL A 407 10.76 1.71 -32.39
C VAL A 407 11.44 2.14 -31.09
N ASP A 408 12.75 1.95 -31.03
CA ASP A 408 13.60 2.44 -29.93
C ASP A 408 13.96 3.93 -30.11
N ASP A 409 14.77 4.45 -29.20
CA ASP A 409 15.22 5.85 -29.20
C ASP A 409 16.04 6.24 -30.45
N HIS A 410 16.51 5.25 -31.23
CA HIS A 410 17.24 5.43 -32.47
C HIS A 410 16.35 5.25 -33.72
N GLY A 411 15.06 4.96 -33.54
CA GLY A 411 14.13 4.71 -34.62
C GLY A 411 14.25 3.29 -35.21
N GLU A 412 14.98 2.39 -34.56
CA GLU A 412 15.07 0.99 -34.98
C GLU A 412 13.93 0.17 -34.37
N ARG A 413 13.44 -0.82 -35.13
CA ARG A 413 12.31 -1.63 -34.69
C ARG A 413 12.65 -2.46 -33.45
N VAL A 414 11.80 -2.40 -32.43
CA VAL A 414 12.00 -3.16 -31.19
C VAL A 414 11.78 -4.66 -31.43
N SER A 415 12.81 -5.46 -31.14
CA SER A 415 12.73 -6.91 -31.26
C SER A 415 11.76 -7.51 -30.23
N ALA A 416 11.18 -8.68 -30.55
CA ALA A 416 10.31 -9.40 -29.62
C ALA A 416 11.04 -9.76 -28.31
N GLN A 417 12.32 -10.14 -28.39
CA GLN A 417 13.14 -10.45 -27.22
C GLN A 417 13.30 -9.23 -26.30
N THR A 418 13.74 -8.10 -26.84
CA THR A 418 13.91 -6.84 -26.07
C THR A 418 12.60 -6.39 -25.43
N ARG A 419 11.48 -6.50 -26.17
CA ARG A 419 10.14 -6.19 -25.65
C ARG A 419 9.77 -7.10 -24.48
N CYS A 420 9.89 -8.41 -24.66
CA CYS A 420 9.55 -9.40 -23.63
C CYS A 420 10.44 -9.27 -22.38
N GLU A 421 11.73 -8.97 -22.53
CA GLU A 421 12.63 -8.68 -21.41
C GLU A 421 12.17 -7.46 -20.59
N LYS A 422 11.76 -6.36 -21.24
CA LYS A 422 11.18 -5.20 -20.57
C LYS A 422 9.86 -5.53 -19.87
N MET A 423 9.00 -6.31 -20.53
CA MET A 423 7.72 -6.75 -19.97
C MET A 423 7.91 -7.63 -18.73
N ARG A 424 8.88 -8.57 -18.72
CA ARG A 424 9.17 -9.40 -17.54
C ARG A 424 9.62 -8.58 -16.33
N ARG A 425 10.24 -7.41 -16.54
CA ARG A 425 10.62 -6.46 -15.46
C ARG A 425 9.45 -5.58 -14.99
N THR A 426 8.34 -5.57 -15.72
CA THR A 426 7.16 -4.74 -15.44
C THR A 426 5.96 -5.56 -14.96
N ASN A 427 5.86 -6.81 -15.43
CA ASN A 427 4.78 -7.74 -15.16
C ASN A 427 5.25 -8.78 -14.14
N PRO A 428 4.74 -8.72 -12.89
CA PRO A 428 5.19 -9.62 -11.86
C PRO A 428 4.81 -11.06 -12.20
N LYS A 429 5.66 -12.00 -11.82
CA LYS A 429 5.33 -13.43 -11.81
C LYS A 429 4.59 -13.80 -10.53
N TYR A 430 4.91 -13.13 -9.43
CA TYR A 430 4.37 -13.41 -8.10
C TYR A 430 3.67 -12.17 -7.52
N ILE A 431 2.49 -12.37 -6.95
CA ILE A 431 1.73 -11.37 -6.19
C ILE A 431 1.26 -11.99 -4.88
N LEU A 432 0.93 -11.17 -3.88
CA LEU A 432 0.36 -11.66 -2.62
C LEU A 432 -1.12 -12.00 -2.79
N ARG A 433 -1.38 -13.17 -3.39
CA ARG A 433 -2.74 -13.72 -3.50
C ARG A 433 -3.30 -14.00 -2.10
N ASN A 434 -4.60 -13.81 -1.92
CA ASN A 434 -5.24 -13.95 -0.62
C ASN A 434 -5.08 -15.37 -0.04
N TYR A 435 -5.16 -16.41 -0.86
CA TYR A 435 -4.96 -17.79 -0.41
C TYR A 435 -3.53 -18.05 0.07
N LEU A 436 -2.52 -17.41 -0.52
CA LEU A 436 -1.12 -17.54 -0.09
C LEU A 436 -0.93 -16.92 1.30
N ALA A 437 -1.49 -15.73 1.50
CA ALA A 437 -1.51 -15.10 2.82
C ALA A 437 -2.22 -16.00 3.84
N GLN A 438 -3.34 -16.62 3.48
CA GLN A 438 -4.07 -17.53 4.37
C GLN A 438 -3.25 -18.77 4.73
N LEU A 439 -2.59 -19.42 3.77
CA LEU A 439 -1.72 -20.56 4.05
C LEU A 439 -0.58 -20.21 5.01
N ALA A 440 -0.05 -18.98 4.91
CA ALA A 440 0.96 -18.50 5.85
C ALA A 440 0.38 -18.24 7.25
N ILE A 441 -0.83 -17.70 7.33
CA ILE A 441 -1.56 -17.48 8.59
C ILE A 441 -1.88 -18.82 9.26
N ASP A 442 -2.43 -19.79 8.53
CA ASP A 442 -2.81 -21.09 9.08
C ASP A 442 -1.61 -21.80 9.72
N LYS A 443 -0.47 -21.82 9.03
CA LYS A 443 0.78 -22.38 9.58
C LYS A 443 1.32 -21.57 10.76
N ALA A 444 1.20 -20.25 10.72
CA ALA A 444 1.65 -19.38 11.80
C ALA A 444 0.81 -19.55 13.09
N GLU A 445 -0.49 -19.81 12.97
CA GLU A 445 -1.36 -20.16 14.11
C GLU A 445 -0.94 -21.48 14.79
N GLU A 446 -0.25 -22.37 14.07
CA GLU A 446 0.37 -23.60 14.60
C GLU A 446 1.81 -23.38 15.11
N GLY A 447 2.30 -22.13 15.14
CA GLY A 447 3.66 -21.77 15.56
C GLY A 447 4.72 -21.98 14.47
N ASN A 448 4.34 -22.21 13.21
CA ASN A 448 5.26 -22.40 12.10
C ASN A 448 5.28 -21.18 11.17
N PHE A 449 6.30 -20.32 11.34
CA PHE A 449 6.48 -19.10 10.57
C PHE A 449 7.24 -19.27 9.24
N SER A 450 7.58 -20.51 8.85
CA SER A 450 8.37 -20.75 7.63
C SER A 450 7.71 -20.24 6.35
N GLU A 451 6.38 -20.30 6.27
CA GLU A 451 5.64 -19.83 5.09
C GLU A 451 5.57 -18.30 5.02
N VAL A 452 5.43 -17.63 6.17
CA VAL A 452 5.51 -16.15 6.26
C VAL A 452 6.88 -15.69 5.75
N ASN A 453 7.96 -16.29 6.26
CA ASN A 453 9.33 -15.95 5.86
C ASN A 453 9.58 -16.23 4.37
N ARG A 454 9.04 -17.34 3.84
CA ARG A 454 9.17 -17.68 2.43
C ARG A 454 8.44 -16.69 1.51
N LEU A 455 7.21 -16.32 1.85
CA LEU A 455 6.46 -15.32 1.09
C LEU A 455 7.14 -13.95 1.17
N ALA A 456 7.63 -13.56 2.35
CA ALA A 456 8.36 -12.32 2.53
C ALA A 456 9.59 -12.24 1.62
N GLU A 457 10.38 -13.33 1.51
CA GLU A 457 11.53 -13.37 0.62
C GLU A 457 11.14 -13.37 -0.87
N LEU A 458 10.13 -14.18 -1.25
CA LEU A 458 9.61 -14.25 -2.61
C LEU A 458 9.18 -12.87 -3.14
N LEU A 459 8.42 -12.14 -2.31
CA LEU A 459 7.75 -10.89 -2.69
C LEU A 459 8.69 -9.68 -2.77
N LYS A 460 9.95 -9.81 -2.34
CA LYS A 460 10.98 -8.79 -2.58
C LYS A 460 11.35 -8.65 -4.06
N ARG A 461 11.27 -9.75 -4.82
CA ARG A 461 11.66 -9.83 -6.23
C ARG A 461 10.55 -10.42 -7.10
N PRO A 462 9.35 -9.80 -7.12
CA PRO A 462 8.15 -10.42 -7.70
C PRO A 462 8.22 -10.57 -9.22
N TYR A 463 9.15 -9.88 -9.89
CA TYR A 463 9.37 -9.91 -11.34
C TYR A 463 10.33 -11.01 -11.80
N ASP A 464 11.21 -11.46 -10.91
CA ASP A 464 12.29 -12.38 -11.24
C ASP A 464 11.76 -13.80 -11.46
N GLU A 465 12.46 -14.57 -12.29
CA GLU A 465 12.26 -16.01 -12.33
C GLU A 465 12.91 -16.65 -11.10
N GLN A 466 12.11 -17.31 -10.27
CA GLN A 466 12.56 -18.01 -9.06
C GLN A 466 12.07 -19.47 -9.12
N PRO A 467 12.78 -20.39 -9.80
CA PRO A 467 12.30 -21.75 -10.07
C PRO A 467 11.88 -22.54 -8.82
N GLU A 468 12.52 -22.28 -7.68
CA GLU A 468 12.17 -22.85 -6.37
C GLU A 468 10.78 -22.42 -5.86
N PHE A 469 10.20 -21.36 -6.44
CA PHE A 469 8.90 -20.79 -6.07
C PHE A 469 7.87 -20.86 -7.20
N ASP A 470 8.07 -21.66 -8.25
CA ASP A 470 7.13 -21.76 -9.38
C ASP A 470 5.69 -22.09 -8.95
N ASP A 471 5.51 -22.84 -7.87
CA ASP A 471 4.20 -23.17 -7.31
C ASP A 471 3.41 -21.94 -6.83
N TYR A 472 4.08 -20.86 -6.45
CA TYR A 472 3.47 -19.60 -6.00
C TYR A 472 2.91 -18.75 -7.14
N ALA A 473 3.27 -19.06 -8.40
CA ALA A 473 2.73 -18.40 -9.59
C ALA A 473 1.45 -19.07 -10.13
N LYS A 474 1.03 -20.20 -9.54
CA LYS A 474 -0.16 -20.94 -9.96
C LYS A 474 -1.44 -20.17 -9.67
N LEU A 475 -2.52 -20.59 -10.33
CA LEU A 475 -3.86 -20.08 -10.03
C LEU A 475 -4.25 -20.45 -8.59
N PRO A 476 -5.07 -19.61 -7.94
CA PRO A 476 -5.66 -19.99 -6.67
C PRO A 476 -6.47 -21.30 -6.81
N PRO A 477 -6.48 -22.15 -5.77
CA PRO A 477 -7.45 -23.23 -5.68
C PRO A 477 -8.87 -22.67 -5.59
N GLU A 478 -9.89 -23.50 -5.88
CA GLU A 478 -11.30 -23.08 -5.91
C GLU A 478 -11.79 -22.39 -4.62
N TRP A 479 -11.32 -22.83 -3.46
CA TRP A 479 -11.64 -22.19 -2.18
C TRP A 479 -10.96 -20.83 -2.03
N GLY A 480 -9.75 -20.69 -2.59
CA GLY A 480 -8.97 -19.44 -2.58
C GLY A 480 -9.63 -18.33 -3.38
N LYS A 481 -10.24 -18.68 -4.53
CA LYS A 481 -10.97 -17.74 -5.40
C LYS A 481 -12.17 -17.08 -4.72
N LYS A 482 -12.78 -17.74 -3.74
CA LYS A 482 -14.00 -17.30 -3.06
C LYS A 482 -13.72 -16.68 -1.68
N MET A 483 -12.46 -16.41 -1.37
CA MET A 483 -12.10 -15.83 -0.08
C MET A 483 -12.51 -14.37 0.00
N GLU A 484 -13.33 -14.07 1.01
CA GLU A 484 -13.62 -12.72 1.46
C GLU A 484 -12.85 -12.44 2.75
N ILE A 485 -12.35 -11.21 2.92
CA ILE A 485 -11.54 -10.85 4.09
C ILE A 485 -12.26 -9.85 4.97
N SER A 486 -12.14 -10.06 6.28
CA SER A 486 -12.64 -9.14 7.30
C SER A 486 -11.61 -8.17 7.84
N CYS A 487 -12.09 -6.95 8.13
CA CYS A 487 -11.40 -6.06 9.05
C CYS A 487 -11.34 -6.77 10.40
N SER A 488 -10.13 -7.12 10.87
CA SER A 488 -9.90 -7.69 12.20
C SER A 488 -9.93 -6.63 13.33
N SER A 489 -10.53 -5.46 13.06
CA SER A 489 -10.60 -4.32 13.98
C SER A 489 -11.49 -4.61 15.16
#